data_AF-A0A815GVC4-F1
#
_entry.id   AF-A0A815GVC4-F1
#
_cell.length_a   1.000
_cell.length_b   1.000
_cell.length_c   1.000
_cell.angle_alpha   90.00
_cell.angle_beta   90.00
_cell.angle_gamma   90.00
#
_symmetry.space_group_name_H-M   'P 1'
#
loop_
_entity.id
_entity.type
_entity.pdbx_description
1 polymer ?
#
loop_
_entity_poly.entity_id
_entity_poly.type
_entity_poly.pdbx_seq_one_letter_code
_entity_poly.pdbx_strand_id
1 'polypeptide(L)'
;MSWQMINLRRPLEFRYYSRDKNCSGNYSFGAKSAIVQPLNYNAPEQIRLAYGDQTDHMLVSYVTNSSEYAPECQYAYGGMGVAPAQPGSKSTVDRVRAQVSTNNITCILHIGDISYARGIGALRNAFMIHTNPITSHVPYMVGIGNHEYDHITGGDKDPSGALGPEGFPSIMLIVGPHRPMYSSIVRNVGDPIKDMLQKSLEPMFYQYHVDINLFTHIQSYERSCPMYQGQCIDDGITHALIGMAGHNLDFDTYTGAKWSVYHDQQFDYTQISVNRTHLHYSYHRNVDDAVVDHFDLTK
;
A
#
# COMPACT_ATOMS: atom_id res chain seq x y z
N MET A 1 -10.50 -3.77 34.20
CA MET A 1 -10.29 -4.31 32.83
C MET A 1 -10.97 -3.37 31.88
N SER A 2 -10.26 -2.82 30.90
CA SER A 2 -10.79 -1.92 29.88
C SER A 2 -10.76 -2.63 28.54
N TRP A 3 -11.86 -2.58 27.80
CA TRP A 3 -12.00 -3.21 26.49
C TRP A 3 -12.25 -2.12 25.46
N GLN A 4 -11.52 -2.16 24.34
CA GLN A 4 -11.91 -1.42 23.14
C GLN A 4 -12.81 -2.32 22.31
N MET A 5 -13.98 -1.82 21.93
CA MET A 5 -14.93 -2.54 21.08
C MET A 5 -15.10 -1.82 19.76
N ILE A 6 -14.94 -2.58 18.68
CA ILE A 6 -15.33 -2.15 17.34
C ILE A 6 -16.86 -2.35 17.16
N ASN A 7 -17.47 -1.58 16.26
CA ASN A 7 -18.89 -1.73 15.95
C ASN A 7 -19.16 -3.09 15.27
N LEU A 8 -19.58 -4.08 16.06
CA LEU A 8 -19.91 -5.42 15.58
C LEU A 8 -21.33 -5.52 15.01
N ARG A 9 -22.04 -4.39 14.83
CA ARG A 9 -23.38 -4.29 14.23
C ARG A 9 -24.45 -5.13 14.93
N ARG A 10 -24.21 -5.46 16.20
CA ARG A 10 -25.14 -6.20 17.06
C ARG A 10 -24.95 -5.82 18.51
N PRO A 11 -26.01 -5.95 19.33
CA PRO A 11 -25.88 -5.86 20.78
C PRO A 11 -24.98 -6.98 21.29
N LEU A 12 -24.16 -6.66 22.28
CA LEU A 12 -23.26 -7.59 22.93
C LEU A 12 -23.59 -7.68 24.42
N GLU A 13 -23.46 -8.87 24.96
CA GLU A 13 -23.58 -9.14 26.40
C GLU A 13 -22.32 -9.92 26.80
N PHE A 14 -21.64 -9.44 27.84
CA PHE A 14 -20.50 -10.16 28.41
C PHE A 14 -21.03 -11.18 29.41
N ARG A 15 -20.53 -12.41 29.33
CA ARG A 15 -20.92 -13.50 30.23
C ARG A 15 -19.71 -13.97 31.02
N TYR A 16 -19.88 -14.05 32.32
CA TYR A 16 -18.89 -14.58 33.25
C TYR A 16 -19.19 -16.04 33.53
N TYR A 17 -18.18 -16.88 33.34
CA TYR A 17 -18.21 -18.29 33.66
C TYR A 17 -17.13 -18.61 34.68
N SER A 18 -17.41 -19.56 35.57
CA SER A 18 -16.45 -20.04 36.56
C SER A 18 -16.29 -21.56 36.48
N ARG A 19 -15.14 -22.05 36.91
CA ARG A 19 -14.84 -23.48 37.08
C ARG A 19 -14.42 -23.74 38.52
N ASP A 20 -14.30 -25.02 38.86
CA ASP A 20 -13.70 -25.40 40.14
C ASP A 20 -12.28 -24.84 40.28
N LYS A 21 -11.77 -24.83 41.51
CA LYS A 21 -10.46 -24.25 41.85
C LYS A 21 -9.28 -24.95 41.15
N ASN A 22 -9.49 -26.14 40.60
CA ASN A 22 -8.49 -26.91 39.88
C ASN A 22 -8.63 -26.76 38.35
N CYS A 23 -9.52 -25.87 37.88
CA CYS A 23 -9.87 -25.65 36.47
C CYS A 23 -10.38 -26.91 35.74
N SER A 24 -10.84 -27.93 36.48
CA SER A 24 -11.40 -29.17 35.95
C SER A 24 -12.91 -29.06 35.70
N GLY A 25 -13.45 -29.97 34.89
CA GLY A 25 -14.88 -30.07 34.61
C GLY A 25 -15.45 -28.98 33.69
N ASN A 26 -16.78 -28.88 33.67
CA ASN A 26 -17.50 -27.95 32.79
C ASN A 26 -17.58 -26.53 33.38
N TYR A 27 -17.60 -25.53 32.51
CA TYR A 27 -17.85 -24.15 32.92
C TYR A 27 -19.28 -24.00 33.46
N SER A 28 -19.41 -23.36 34.62
CA SER A 28 -20.68 -22.94 35.20
C SER A 28 -20.92 -21.46 34.90
N PHE A 29 -22.13 -21.11 34.47
CA PHE A 29 -22.51 -19.72 34.26
C PHE A 29 -22.63 -18.99 35.61
N GLY A 30 -21.97 -17.85 35.74
CA GLY A 30 -21.99 -17.04 36.96
C GLY A 30 -22.84 -15.77 36.83
N ALA A 31 -22.55 -14.94 35.83
CA ALA A 31 -23.23 -13.64 35.66
C ALA A 31 -23.19 -13.16 34.22
N LYS A 32 -24.00 -12.13 33.92
CA LYS A 32 -23.99 -11.42 32.63
C LYS A 32 -24.04 -9.91 32.82
N SER A 33 -23.44 -9.16 31.90
CA SER A 33 -23.45 -7.70 31.92
C SER A 33 -24.80 -7.14 31.43
N ALA A 34 -24.96 -5.81 31.54
CA ALA A 34 -25.91 -5.11 30.69
C ALA A 34 -25.54 -5.28 29.21
N ILE A 35 -26.54 -5.14 28.34
CA ILE A 35 -26.31 -5.12 26.89
C ILE A 35 -25.57 -3.84 26.52
N VAL A 36 -24.45 -3.99 25.83
CA VAL A 36 -23.72 -2.89 25.20
C VAL A 36 -24.03 -2.93 23.71
N GLN A 37 -24.46 -1.80 23.16
CA GLN A 37 -24.81 -1.70 21.74
C GLN A 37 -24.24 -0.43 21.11
N PRO A 38 -23.83 -0.50 19.81
CA PRO A 38 -23.53 0.68 19.01
C PRO A 38 -24.72 1.66 18.98
N LEU A 39 -24.44 2.97 18.96
CA LEU A 39 -25.47 3.99 18.74
C LEU A 39 -26.14 3.83 17.37
N ASN A 40 -25.36 3.45 16.35
CA ASN A 40 -25.86 3.13 15.02
C ASN A 40 -25.24 1.83 14.51
N TYR A 41 -26.04 0.77 14.44
CA TYR A 41 -25.66 -0.54 13.91
C TYR A 41 -25.32 -0.52 12.41
N ASN A 42 -25.92 0.43 11.69
CA ASN A 42 -25.82 0.57 10.24
C ASN A 42 -24.79 1.62 9.82
N ALA A 43 -24.00 2.15 10.76
CA ALA A 43 -22.94 3.09 10.39
C ALA A 43 -21.98 2.43 9.37
N PRO A 44 -21.64 3.11 8.27
CA PRO A 44 -20.63 2.64 7.34
C PRO A 44 -19.27 2.70 8.03
N GLU A 45 -18.56 1.57 8.04
CA GLU A 45 -17.27 1.40 8.71
C GLU A 45 -16.23 0.92 7.70
N GLN A 46 -14.94 1.06 8.03
CA GLN A 46 -13.83 0.57 7.20
C GLN A 46 -13.86 1.11 5.77
N ILE A 47 -14.11 2.41 5.62
CA ILE A 47 -14.09 3.08 4.32
C ILE A 47 -12.67 3.01 3.74
N ARG A 48 -12.54 2.49 2.52
CA ARG A 48 -11.29 2.42 1.76
C ARG A 48 -11.49 2.98 0.37
N LEU A 49 -10.51 3.74 -0.10
CA LEU A 49 -10.43 4.19 -1.49
C LEU A 49 -9.41 3.34 -2.25
N ALA A 50 -9.72 3.01 -3.49
CA ALA A 50 -8.82 2.35 -4.42
C ALA A 50 -8.97 2.95 -5.82
N TYR A 51 -7.91 2.88 -6.63
CA TYR A 51 -8.04 3.13 -8.07
C TYR A 51 -8.90 2.04 -8.71
N GLY A 52 -9.68 2.41 -9.71
CA GLY A 52 -10.38 1.46 -10.57
C GLY A 52 -9.48 0.88 -11.65
N ASP A 53 -10.10 0.22 -12.62
CA ASP A 53 -9.45 -0.38 -13.79
C ASP A 53 -9.09 0.62 -14.89
N GLN A 54 -9.58 1.85 -14.80
CA GLN A 54 -9.28 2.96 -15.71
C GLN A 54 -8.71 4.16 -14.93
N THR A 55 -7.97 5.03 -15.62
CA THR A 55 -7.28 6.20 -15.02
C THR A 55 -8.23 7.28 -14.49
N ASP A 56 -9.52 7.18 -14.81
CA ASP A 56 -10.61 8.04 -14.36
C ASP A 56 -11.59 7.32 -13.41
N HIS A 57 -11.33 6.07 -13.06
CA HIS A 57 -12.15 5.28 -12.16
C HIS A 57 -11.57 5.24 -10.75
N MET A 58 -12.46 5.31 -9.76
CA MET A 58 -12.12 5.10 -8.36
C MET A 58 -13.22 4.31 -7.66
N LEU A 59 -12.81 3.47 -6.72
CA LEU A 59 -13.70 2.62 -5.94
C LEU A 59 -13.69 3.09 -4.49
N VAL A 60 -14.89 3.37 -3.97
CA VAL A 60 -15.13 3.55 -2.53
C VAL A 60 -15.72 2.25 -2.02
N SER A 61 -14.97 1.56 -1.16
CA SER A 61 -15.48 0.37 -0.48
C SER A 61 -15.70 0.66 1.00
N TYR A 62 -16.75 0.09 1.57
CA TYR A 62 -17.14 0.27 2.96
C TYR A 62 -18.00 -0.92 3.38
N VAL A 63 -18.17 -1.10 4.70
CA VAL A 63 -19.02 -2.17 5.23
C VAL A 63 -20.14 -1.54 6.05
N THR A 64 -21.38 -1.82 5.66
CA THR A 64 -22.62 -1.42 6.33
C THR A 64 -23.62 -2.58 6.36
N ASN A 65 -24.63 -2.49 7.23
CA ASN A 65 -25.75 -3.44 7.29
C ASN A 65 -27.03 -2.88 6.63
N SER A 66 -26.96 -1.70 6.00
CA SER A 66 -28.10 -1.12 5.28
C SER A 66 -27.63 -0.36 4.03
N SER A 67 -28.37 -0.53 2.94
CA SER A 67 -28.18 0.22 1.69
C SER A 67 -28.53 1.70 1.82
N GLU A 68 -29.20 2.12 2.90
CA GLU A 68 -29.54 3.52 3.17
C GLU A 68 -28.34 4.33 3.71
N TYR A 69 -27.30 3.64 4.21
CA TYR A 69 -26.13 4.26 4.84
C TYR A 69 -24.90 4.08 3.96
N ALA A 70 -24.94 4.70 2.77
CA ALA A 70 -23.76 4.85 1.92
C ALA A 70 -22.89 5.99 2.46
N PRO A 71 -21.55 5.86 2.49
CA PRO A 71 -20.66 6.98 2.77
C PRO A 71 -20.81 7.99 1.64
N GLU A 72 -21.17 9.20 1.99
CA GLU A 72 -21.19 10.30 1.04
C GLU A 72 -19.76 10.84 0.89
N CYS A 73 -19.10 10.57 -0.24
CA CYS A 73 -17.92 11.35 -0.62
C CYS A 73 -18.40 12.72 -1.09
N GLN A 74 -18.50 13.67 -0.15
CA GLN A 74 -19.16 14.96 -0.38
C GLN A 74 -18.32 15.98 -1.16
N TYR A 75 -17.03 15.74 -1.40
CA TYR A 75 -16.14 16.74 -2.02
C TYR A 75 -15.42 16.18 -3.24
N ALA A 76 -15.90 16.62 -4.41
CA ALA A 76 -15.25 16.43 -5.70
C ALA A 76 -14.93 17.78 -6.33
N TYR A 77 -13.70 17.99 -6.79
CA TYR A 77 -13.30 19.17 -7.54
C TYR A 77 -12.18 18.83 -8.53
N GLY A 78 -11.95 19.69 -9.52
CA GLY A 78 -10.86 19.56 -10.49
C GLY A 78 -10.29 20.95 -10.78
N GLY A 79 -9.11 21.03 -11.37
CA GLY A 79 -8.55 22.31 -11.78
C GLY A 79 -8.17 23.22 -10.60
N MET A 80 -7.81 22.65 -9.44
CA MET A 80 -7.49 23.46 -8.26
C MET A 80 -6.21 24.27 -8.45
N GLY A 81 -5.17 23.65 -8.99
CA GLY A 81 -3.84 24.24 -9.08
C GLY A 81 -3.24 24.59 -7.72
N VAL A 82 -2.22 25.44 -7.73
CA VAL A 82 -1.47 25.86 -6.53
C VAL A 82 -1.40 27.38 -6.43
N ALA A 83 -1.61 27.92 -5.23
CA ALA A 83 -1.44 29.35 -4.98
C ALA A 83 0.06 29.73 -4.90
N PRO A 84 0.47 30.92 -5.36
CA PRO A 84 -0.37 31.98 -5.95
C PRO A 84 -0.63 31.84 -7.45
N ALA A 85 -0.09 30.82 -8.12
CA ALA A 85 -0.22 30.64 -9.57
C ALA A 85 -1.69 30.52 -10.01
N GLN A 86 -2.51 29.80 -9.25
CA GLN A 86 -3.96 29.80 -9.36
C GLN A 86 -4.55 30.56 -8.16
N PRO A 87 -5.16 31.74 -8.37
CA PRO A 87 -5.59 32.61 -7.26
C PRO A 87 -6.70 32.00 -6.41
N GLY A 88 -7.54 31.13 -6.99
CA GLY A 88 -8.61 30.42 -6.28
C GLY A 88 -8.13 29.22 -5.45
N SER A 89 -6.90 28.73 -5.66
CA SER A 89 -6.42 27.51 -5.01
C SER A 89 -6.40 27.63 -3.49
N LYS A 90 -5.99 28.78 -2.95
CA LYS A 90 -5.87 28.97 -1.50
C LYS A 90 -7.23 28.95 -0.79
N SER A 91 -8.21 29.68 -1.29
CA SER A 91 -9.54 29.73 -0.68
C SER A 91 -10.25 28.37 -0.74
N THR A 92 -10.07 27.63 -1.83
CA THR A 92 -10.57 26.25 -1.96
C THR A 92 -9.94 25.35 -0.90
N VAL A 93 -8.61 25.34 -0.77
CA VAL A 93 -7.92 24.54 0.26
C VAL A 93 -8.37 24.92 1.66
N ASP A 94 -8.46 26.21 1.99
CA ASP A 94 -8.89 26.67 3.32
C ASP A 94 -10.31 26.18 3.65
N ARG A 95 -11.23 26.23 2.67
CA ARG A 95 -12.61 25.78 2.85
C ARG A 95 -12.70 24.26 3.01
N VAL A 96 -12.01 23.50 2.16
CA VAL A 96 -12.02 22.03 2.22
C VAL A 96 -11.38 21.56 3.53
N ARG A 97 -10.27 22.17 3.95
CA ARG A 97 -9.64 21.91 5.25
C ARG A 97 -10.60 22.12 6.41
N ALA A 98 -11.34 23.22 6.42
CA ALA A 98 -12.33 23.49 7.48
C ALA A 98 -13.39 22.38 7.56
N GLN A 99 -13.83 21.86 6.42
CA GLN A 99 -14.86 20.82 6.34
C GLN A 99 -14.33 19.43 6.71
N VAL A 100 -13.07 19.14 6.38
CA VAL A 100 -12.35 17.96 6.90
C VAL A 100 -12.24 18.05 8.43
N SER A 101 -11.90 19.21 8.98
CA SER A 101 -11.72 19.37 10.43
C SER A 101 -13.01 19.19 11.25
N THR A 102 -14.19 19.34 10.63
CA THR A 102 -15.49 19.11 11.27
C THR A 102 -16.05 17.71 10.99
N ASN A 103 -15.28 16.80 10.38
CA ASN A 103 -15.72 15.47 9.93
C ASN A 103 -16.95 15.49 9.01
N ASN A 104 -17.20 16.62 8.32
CA ASN A 104 -18.25 16.68 7.29
C ASN A 104 -17.80 16.01 5.99
N ILE A 105 -16.49 15.80 5.82
CA ILE A 105 -15.89 15.14 4.66
C ILE A 105 -15.06 13.98 5.15
N THR A 106 -15.25 12.81 4.56
CA THR A 106 -14.50 11.58 4.88
C THR A 106 -13.58 11.12 3.74
N CYS A 107 -13.70 11.71 2.55
CA CYS A 107 -12.92 11.42 1.35
C CYS A 107 -12.98 12.60 0.37
N ILE A 108 -11.94 12.78 -0.45
CA ILE A 108 -11.90 13.76 -1.54
C ILE A 108 -11.56 13.09 -2.86
N LEU A 109 -12.27 13.52 -3.90
CA LEU A 109 -12.00 13.18 -5.29
C LEU A 109 -11.53 14.42 -6.06
N HIS A 110 -10.28 14.45 -6.49
CA HIS A 110 -9.71 15.52 -7.30
C HIS A 110 -9.61 15.11 -8.78
N ILE A 111 -10.59 15.50 -9.59
CA ILE A 111 -10.76 15.01 -10.97
C ILE A 111 -9.90 15.81 -11.97
N GLY A 112 -8.59 15.59 -11.92
CA GLY A 112 -7.65 16.13 -12.91
C GLY A 112 -7.37 17.63 -12.78
N ASP A 113 -6.39 18.07 -13.57
CA ASP A 113 -5.82 19.42 -13.56
C ASP A 113 -5.34 19.80 -12.15
N ILE A 114 -4.44 18.97 -11.64
CA ILE A 114 -4.12 18.89 -10.22
C ILE A 114 -3.38 20.15 -9.78
N SER A 115 -2.17 20.34 -10.32
CA SER A 115 -1.25 21.41 -9.92
C SER A 115 -0.99 22.42 -11.03
N TYR A 116 -1.42 22.12 -12.27
CA TYR A 116 -0.99 22.82 -13.48
C TYR A 116 0.53 22.90 -13.63
N ALA A 117 1.27 21.95 -13.04
CA ALA A 117 2.73 21.99 -13.06
C ALA A 117 3.30 21.93 -14.48
N ARG A 118 2.68 21.14 -15.39
CA ARG A 118 3.07 21.00 -16.80
C ARG A 118 4.61 20.94 -16.99
N GLY A 119 5.26 20.00 -16.30
CA GLY A 119 6.72 19.85 -16.30
C GLY A 119 7.51 20.65 -15.24
N ILE A 120 6.92 21.64 -14.56
CA ILE A 120 7.59 22.43 -13.51
C ILE A 120 7.48 21.71 -12.15
N GLY A 121 8.49 20.90 -11.82
CA GLY A 121 8.50 20.08 -10.59
C GLY A 121 8.29 20.87 -9.27
N ALA A 122 8.77 22.12 -9.20
CA ALA A 122 8.56 22.98 -8.03
C ALA A 122 7.08 23.24 -7.73
N LEU A 123 6.23 23.35 -8.76
CA LEU A 123 4.78 23.53 -8.59
C LEU A 123 4.10 22.25 -8.07
N ARG A 124 4.61 21.05 -8.44
CA ARG A 124 4.13 19.78 -7.86
C ARG A 124 4.43 19.71 -6.36
N ASN A 125 5.65 20.08 -5.95
CA ASN A 125 6.03 20.11 -4.54
C ASN A 125 5.22 21.15 -3.75
N ALA A 126 5.06 22.36 -4.32
CA ALA A 126 4.24 23.40 -3.72
C ALA A 126 2.79 22.95 -3.54
N PHE A 127 2.23 22.23 -4.51
CA PHE A 127 0.88 21.67 -4.41
C PHE A 127 0.75 20.65 -3.26
N MET A 128 1.72 19.75 -3.09
CA MET A 128 1.71 18.78 -1.99
C MET A 128 1.76 19.47 -0.62
N ILE A 129 2.59 20.51 -0.47
CA ILE A 129 2.65 21.30 0.77
C ILE A 129 1.32 22.03 1.01
N HIS A 130 0.78 22.63 -0.06
CA HIS A 130 -0.46 23.41 -0.03
C HIS A 130 -1.66 22.55 0.39
N THR A 131 -1.72 21.30 -0.06
CA THR A 131 -2.82 20.37 0.21
C THR A 131 -2.59 19.46 1.43
N ASN A 132 -1.38 19.40 1.97
CA ASN A 132 -1.03 18.56 3.13
C ASN A 132 -2.01 18.65 4.32
N PRO A 133 -2.53 19.85 4.71
CA PRO A 133 -3.50 19.94 5.79
C PRO A 133 -4.81 19.17 5.56
N ILE A 134 -5.09 18.79 4.31
CA ILE A 134 -6.25 18.00 3.89
C ILE A 134 -5.83 16.53 3.70
N THR A 135 -4.80 16.30 2.87
CA THR A 135 -4.39 14.95 2.42
C THR A 135 -3.83 14.08 3.55
N SER A 136 -3.35 14.68 4.64
CA SER A 136 -2.89 13.94 5.82
C SER A 136 -4.01 13.50 6.76
N HIS A 137 -5.26 13.90 6.51
CA HIS A 137 -6.40 13.65 7.42
C HIS A 137 -7.49 12.80 6.78
N VAL A 138 -7.69 12.92 5.47
CA VAL A 138 -8.67 12.12 4.73
C VAL A 138 -8.03 11.54 3.47
N PRO A 139 -8.46 10.35 3.03
CA PRO A 139 -8.10 9.82 1.72
C PRO A 139 -8.36 10.83 0.61
N TYR A 140 -7.34 11.12 -0.19
CA TYR A 140 -7.35 12.09 -1.27
C TYR A 140 -6.93 11.40 -2.56
N MET A 141 -7.88 11.19 -3.45
CA MET A 141 -7.63 10.50 -4.70
C MET A 141 -7.69 11.47 -5.87
N VAL A 142 -6.87 11.22 -6.88
CA VAL A 142 -6.73 12.09 -8.05
C VAL A 142 -7.11 11.34 -9.32
N GLY A 143 -7.80 12.03 -10.23
CA GLY A 143 -7.91 11.67 -11.64
C GLY A 143 -6.84 12.41 -12.46
N ILE A 144 -6.66 11.99 -13.71
CA ILE A 144 -5.69 12.60 -14.64
C ILE A 144 -6.42 13.61 -15.53
N GLY A 145 -5.98 14.86 -15.56
CA GLY A 145 -6.47 15.90 -16.48
C GLY A 145 -5.55 16.10 -17.68
N ASN A 146 -5.97 16.95 -18.62
CA ASN A 146 -5.15 17.29 -19.79
C ASN A 146 -3.85 18.01 -19.40
N HIS A 147 -3.77 18.64 -18.22
CA HIS A 147 -2.52 19.22 -17.72
C HIS A 147 -1.57 18.25 -17.03
N GLU A 148 -2.02 17.02 -16.80
CA GLU A 148 -1.19 15.89 -16.42
C GLU A 148 -0.78 15.03 -17.62
N TYR A 149 -1.61 14.95 -18.67
CA TYR A 149 -1.41 14.04 -19.81
C TYR A 149 -1.14 14.72 -21.17
N ASP A 150 -1.91 15.74 -21.58
CA ASP A 150 -1.86 16.34 -22.93
C ASP A 150 -0.83 17.48 -23.09
N HIS A 151 0.02 17.72 -22.09
CA HIS A 151 0.92 18.87 -22.12
C HIS A 151 2.16 18.63 -23.00
N ILE A 152 2.04 18.93 -24.30
CA ILE A 152 3.15 18.85 -25.27
C ILE A 152 4.29 19.87 -25.06
N THR A 153 4.13 20.78 -24.10
CA THR A 153 5.17 21.74 -23.71
C THR A 153 5.32 21.74 -22.20
N GLY A 154 6.53 21.44 -21.77
CA GLY A 154 7.00 21.34 -20.39
C GLY A 154 8.50 21.16 -20.44
N GLY A 155 9.19 21.34 -19.30
CA GLY A 155 10.56 20.82 -19.20
C GLY A 155 10.55 19.32 -19.49
N ASP A 156 11.69 18.76 -19.86
CA ASP A 156 11.92 17.42 -20.47
C ASP A 156 11.60 16.20 -19.57
N LYS A 157 10.72 16.47 -18.63
CA LYS A 157 10.41 15.76 -17.44
C LYS A 157 8.88 15.74 -17.34
N ASP A 158 8.28 15.17 -18.38
CA ASP A 158 6.86 14.95 -18.56
C ASP A 158 6.58 13.44 -18.83
N PRO A 159 5.70 12.77 -18.06
CA PRO A 159 5.27 11.39 -18.33
C PRO A 159 4.48 11.20 -19.65
N SER A 160 4.10 12.26 -20.37
CA SER A 160 3.37 12.20 -21.65
C SER A 160 4.18 11.67 -22.85
N GLY A 161 5.51 11.59 -22.74
CA GLY A 161 6.39 11.13 -23.82
C GLY A 161 6.87 12.21 -24.80
N ALA A 162 6.83 13.49 -24.43
CA ALA A 162 7.39 14.57 -25.24
C ALA A 162 8.94 14.49 -25.35
N LEU A 163 9.47 14.54 -26.58
CA LEU A 163 10.91 14.48 -26.86
C LEU A 163 11.59 15.84 -26.63
N GLY A 164 12.57 15.86 -25.72
CA GLY A 164 13.43 17.02 -25.43
C GLY A 164 14.75 16.62 -24.74
N PRO A 165 15.80 17.46 -24.80
CA PRO A 165 17.17 17.14 -24.38
C PRO A 165 17.42 16.95 -22.86
N GLU A 166 16.45 17.10 -21.95
CA GLU A 166 16.62 16.81 -20.50
C GLU A 166 15.79 15.62 -19.95
N GLY A 167 15.67 14.54 -20.72
CA GLY A 167 14.88 13.35 -20.39
C GLY A 167 14.85 12.92 -18.90
N PHE A 168 13.69 12.49 -18.41
CA PHE A 168 13.60 11.84 -17.09
C PHE A 168 14.44 10.56 -17.04
N PRO A 169 15.10 10.28 -15.90
CA PRO A 169 15.72 8.98 -15.67
C PRO A 169 14.65 7.89 -15.60
N SER A 170 15.05 6.67 -15.97
CA SER A 170 14.29 5.44 -15.83
C SER A 170 13.54 5.37 -14.50
N ILE A 171 12.23 5.13 -14.55
CA ILE A 171 11.39 4.98 -13.35
C ILE A 171 11.70 3.62 -12.69
N MET A 172 11.65 3.57 -11.37
CA MET A 172 11.74 2.30 -10.62
C MET A 172 10.46 1.49 -10.86
N LEU A 173 10.59 0.30 -11.43
CA LEU A 173 9.49 -0.61 -11.74
C LEU A 173 9.45 -1.74 -10.72
N ILE A 174 8.40 -1.73 -9.90
CA ILE A 174 8.15 -2.73 -8.86
C ILE A 174 6.94 -3.56 -9.25
N VAL A 175 7.06 -4.89 -9.22
CA VAL A 175 5.97 -5.83 -9.50
C VAL A 175 5.67 -6.67 -8.25
N GLY A 176 4.40 -7.02 -8.03
CA GLY A 176 3.94 -7.65 -6.78
C GLY A 176 3.03 -8.88 -6.95
N PRO A 177 3.50 -10.02 -7.50
CA PRO A 177 2.69 -11.24 -7.57
C PRO A 177 2.57 -11.95 -6.21
N HIS A 178 1.47 -12.68 -5.98
CA HIS A 178 1.28 -13.38 -4.70
C HIS A 178 2.25 -14.56 -4.50
N ARG A 179 2.32 -15.49 -5.47
CA ARG A 179 3.17 -16.69 -5.39
C ARG A 179 4.61 -16.37 -5.86
N PRO A 180 5.64 -16.91 -5.19
CA PRO A 180 7.02 -16.62 -5.52
C PRO A 180 7.47 -17.34 -6.80
N MET A 181 8.32 -16.66 -7.57
CA MET A 181 9.14 -17.34 -8.59
C MET A 181 10.37 -18.00 -7.96
N TYR A 182 10.87 -17.45 -6.85
CA TYR A 182 12.08 -17.92 -6.20
C TYR A 182 11.88 -18.02 -4.70
N SER A 183 12.23 -19.17 -4.14
CA SER A 183 12.51 -19.34 -2.73
C SER A 183 13.47 -20.51 -2.59
N SER A 184 14.43 -20.38 -1.68
CA SER A 184 15.41 -21.41 -1.41
C SER A 184 14.98 -22.32 -0.26
N ILE A 185 13.80 -22.10 0.33
CA ILE A 185 13.16 -23.04 1.25
C ILE A 185 12.89 -24.39 0.57
N VAL A 186 13.33 -25.47 1.21
CA VAL A 186 13.06 -26.84 0.78
C VAL A 186 11.61 -27.20 1.08
N ARG A 187 10.80 -27.38 0.03
CA ARG A 187 9.44 -27.93 0.15
C ARG A 187 9.38 -29.34 -0.42
N ASN A 188 8.69 -30.24 0.27
CA ASN A 188 8.58 -31.67 -0.09
C ASN A 188 7.69 -31.95 -1.32
N VAL A 189 7.12 -30.91 -1.94
CA VAL A 189 6.22 -31.01 -3.10
C VAL A 189 6.73 -30.08 -4.18
N GLY A 190 6.86 -30.56 -5.41
CA GLY A 190 7.17 -29.70 -6.56
C GLY A 190 6.11 -28.61 -6.73
N ASP A 191 6.53 -27.40 -7.11
CA ASP A 191 5.64 -26.26 -7.32
C ASP A 191 5.51 -25.95 -8.82
N PRO A 192 4.55 -26.56 -9.54
CA PRO A 192 4.39 -26.34 -10.97
C PRO A 192 3.99 -24.89 -11.29
N ILE A 193 3.41 -24.16 -10.33
CA ILE A 193 3.06 -22.75 -10.53
C ILE A 193 4.33 -21.90 -10.55
N LYS A 194 5.27 -22.14 -9.63
CA LYS A 194 6.60 -21.50 -9.65
C LYS A 194 7.27 -21.67 -11.01
N ASP A 195 7.32 -22.90 -11.53
CA ASP A 195 7.98 -23.19 -12.81
C ASP A 195 7.32 -22.46 -13.99
N MET A 196 5.98 -22.34 -13.98
CA MET A 196 5.25 -21.59 -15.01
C MET A 196 5.51 -20.08 -14.88
N LEU A 197 5.50 -19.53 -13.67
CA LEU A 197 5.76 -18.10 -13.45
C LEU A 197 7.18 -17.73 -13.93
N GLN A 198 8.19 -18.52 -13.57
CA GLN A 198 9.56 -18.33 -14.05
C GLN A 198 9.62 -18.35 -15.59
N LYS A 199 9.02 -19.36 -16.24
CA LYS A 199 9.08 -19.50 -17.70
C LYS A 199 8.30 -18.42 -18.45
N SER A 200 7.18 -17.95 -17.90
CA SER A 200 6.25 -17.06 -18.61
C SER A 200 6.43 -15.57 -18.28
N LEU A 201 6.83 -15.23 -17.06
CA LEU A 201 6.88 -13.83 -16.61
C LEU A 201 8.31 -13.30 -16.45
N GLU A 202 9.25 -14.12 -15.99
CA GLU A 202 10.63 -13.66 -15.77
C GLU A 202 11.30 -13.08 -17.03
N PRO A 203 11.17 -13.68 -18.25
CA PRO A 203 11.74 -13.08 -19.45
C PRO A 203 11.15 -11.71 -19.78
N MET A 204 9.84 -11.52 -19.55
CA MET A 204 9.17 -10.25 -19.73
C MET A 204 9.65 -9.23 -18.68
N PHE A 205 9.76 -9.63 -17.42
CA PHE A 205 10.26 -8.75 -16.36
C PHE A 205 11.69 -8.26 -16.64
N TYR A 206 12.54 -9.15 -17.15
CA TYR A 206 13.90 -8.81 -17.55
C TYR A 206 13.91 -7.88 -18.77
N GLN A 207 13.11 -8.17 -19.80
CA GLN A 207 12.98 -7.33 -21.00
C GLN A 207 12.54 -5.89 -20.68
N TYR A 208 11.67 -5.70 -19.69
CA TYR A 208 11.19 -4.38 -19.28
C TYR A 208 11.98 -3.78 -18.10
N HIS A 209 13.12 -4.37 -17.74
CA HIS A 209 14.00 -3.91 -16.66
C HIS A 209 13.24 -3.66 -15.33
N VAL A 210 12.44 -4.65 -14.91
CA VAL A 210 11.83 -4.66 -13.57
C VAL A 210 12.95 -4.66 -12.54
N ASP A 211 12.91 -3.71 -11.61
CA ASP A 211 13.95 -3.54 -10.59
C ASP A 211 13.76 -4.51 -9.43
N ILE A 212 12.51 -4.57 -8.96
CA ILE A 212 12.13 -5.38 -7.81
C ILE A 212 10.87 -6.16 -8.11
N ASN A 213 10.92 -7.44 -7.81
CA ASN A 213 9.75 -8.31 -7.79
C ASN A 213 9.49 -8.79 -6.36
N LEU A 214 8.39 -8.31 -5.78
CA LEU A 214 7.95 -8.59 -4.42
C LEU A 214 6.93 -9.73 -4.43
N PHE A 215 7.16 -10.80 -3.69
CA PHE A 215 6.21 -11.89 -3.58
C PHE A 215 6.00 -12.34 -2.14
N THR A 216 4.98 -13.16 -1.91
CA THR A 216 4.58 -13.61 -0.57
C THR A 216 4.27 -15.11 -0.63
N HIS A 217 3.15 -15.56 -0.06
CA HIS A 217 2.66 -16.93 -0.03
C HIS A 217 3.45 -17.89 0.88
N ILE A 218 4.78 -17.80 0.89
CA ILE A 218 5.66 -18.51 1.83
C ILE A 218 5.85 -17.63 3.04
N GLN A 219 5.58 -18.15 4.24
CA GLN A 219 5.56 -17.35 5.47
C GLN A 219 6.97 -17.12 6.04
N SER A 220 7.82 -16.45 5.26
CA SER A 220 9.18 -16.07 5.64
C SER A 220 9.65 -14.82 4.88
N TYR A 221 10.86 -14.36 5.19
CA TYR A 221 11.59 -13.35 4.45
C TYR A 221 12.75 -13.99 3.67
N GLU A 222 12.98 -13.55 2.43
CA GLU A 222 14.12 -13.96 1.63
C GLU A 222 14.40 -12.92 0.53
N ARG A 223 15.65 -12.48 0.41
CA ARG A 223 16.10 -11.55 -0.63
C ARG A 223 17.15 -12.21 -1.52
N SER A 224 16.99 -12.03 -2.82
CA SER A 224 17.99 -12.46 -3.79
C SER A 224 19.03 -11.38 -4.10
N CYS A 225 20.14 -11.78 -4.74
CA CYS A 225 20.94 -10.88 -5.58
C CYS A 225 20.09 -10.41 -6.79
N PRO A 226 20.48 -9.33 -7.47
CA PRO A 226 20.01 -9.08 -8.84
C PRO A 226 20.27 -10.32 -9.70
N MET A 227 19.25 -10.87 -10.34
CA MET A 227 19.36 -12.15 -11.02
C MET A 227 18.40 -12.33 -12.19
N TYR A 228 18.72 -13.31 -13.04
CA TYR A 228 17.87 -13.81 -14.11
C TYR A 228 18.13 -15.30 -14.30
N GLN A 229 17.07 -16.10 -14.46
CA GLN A 229 17.13 -17.56 -14.62
C GLN A 229 17.95 -18.27 -13.52
N GLY A 230 17.80 -17.80 -12.28
CA GLY A 230 18.49 -18.35 -11.11
C GLY A 230 19.99 -18.07 -11.03
N GLN A 231 20.52 -17.15 -11.85
CA GLN A 231 21.92 -16.72 -11.82
C GLN A 231 22.02 -15.25 -11.42
N CYS A 232 22.92 -14.93 -10.49
CA CYS A 232 23.21 -13.53 -10.15
C CYS A 232 23.87 -12.82 -11.34
N ILE A 233 23.31 -11.69 -11.76
CA ILE A 233 23.82 -10.82 -12.82
C ILE A 233 23.55 -9.37 -12.46
N ASP A 234 24.46 -8.46 -12.81
CA ASP A 234 24.42 -7.06 -12.33
C ASP A 234 23.17 -6.28 -12.78
N ASP A 235 22.61 -6.61 -13.95
CA ASP A 235 21.43 -5.96 -14.54
C ASP A 235 20.12 -6.76 -14.33
N GLY A 236 20.15 -7.73 -13.40
CA GLY A 236 19.02 -8.61 -13.12
C GLY A 236 17.96 -8.00 -12.22
N ILE A 237 16.90 -8.77 -11.99
CA ILE A 237 15.78 -8.37 -11.12
C ILE A 237 16.14 -8.76 -9.69
N THR A 238 15.91 -7.87 -8.72
CA THR A 238 15.99 -8.24 -7.30
C THR A 238 14.66 -8.85 -6.87
N HIS A 239 14.69 -10.08 -6.38
CA HIS A 239 13.52 -10.79 -5.87
C HIS A 239 13.47 -10.71 -4.35
N ALA A 240 12.33 -10.33 -3.78
CA ALA A 240 12.12 -10.32 -2.34
C ALA A 240 10.83 -11.05 -1.95
N LEU A 241 10.97 -12.11 -1.17
CA LEU A 241 9.90 -12.78 -0.44
C LEU A 241 9.58 -11.99 0.83
N ILE A 242 8.34 -11.54 0.96
CA ILE A 242 7.86 -10.69 2.05
C ILE A 242 6.60 -11.29 2.71
N GLY A 243 6.60 -12.60 2.98
CA GLY A 243 5.43 -13.33 3.48
C GLY A 243 5.29 -13.42 4.99
N MET A 244 6.10 -12.66 5.72
CA MET A 244 6.29 -12.76 7.17
C MET A 244 5.37 -11.86 8.02
N ALA A 245 4.29 -11.30 7.47
CA ALA A 245 3.51 -10.25 8.14
C ALA A 245 2.59 -10.71 9.30
N GLY A 246 2.37 -12.01 9.52
CA GLY A 246 1.53 -12.46 10.66
C GLY A 246 0.82 -13.82 10.59
N HIS A 247 0.98 -14.61 9.52
CA HIS A 247 0.51 -16.01 9.50
C HIS A 247 1.60 -16.97 10.03
N ASN A 248 1.26 -18.22 10.35
CA ASN A 248 2.22 -19.21 10.88
C ASN A 248 3.50 -19.25 10.01
N LEU A 249 4.66 -18.99 10.61
CA LEU A 249 5.93 -18.95 9.92
C LEU A 249 6.33 -20.33 9.39
N ASP A 250 6.90 -20.36 8.19
CA ASP A 250 7.48 -21.55 7.57
C ASP A 250 8.90 -21.72 8.13
N PHE A 251 9.14 -22.73 8.98
CA PHE A 251 10.45 -23.02 9.63
C PHE A 251 11.28 -24.08 8.90
N ASP A 252 11.08 -24.22 7.59
CA ASP A 252 11.80 -25.18 6.76
C ASP A 252 13.26 -24.75 6.50
N THR A 253 14.09 -25.68 6.04
CA THR A 253 15.51 -25.41 5.77
C THR A 253 15.71 -24.70 4.43
N TYR A 254 16.60 -23.71 4.39
CA TYR A 254 17.05 -23.08 3.15
C TYR A 254 18.16 -23.92 2.49
N THR A 255 18.10 -24.06 1.17
CA THR A 255 19.04 -24.87 0.36
C THR A 255 20.46 -24.30 0.29
N GLY A 256 20.69 -23.05 0.74
CA GLY A 256 21.97 -22.35 0.56
C GLY A 256 22.21 -21.94 -0.89
N ALA A 257 21.15 -21.66 -1.64
CA ALA A 257 21.25 -21.20 -3.02
C ALA A 257 22.08 -19.92 -3.10
N LYS A 258 23.06 -19.87 -4.01
CA LYS A 258 24.01 -18.73 -4.13
C LYS A 258 23.33 -17.38 -4.34
N TRP A 259 22.16 -17.39 -4.97
CA TRP A 259 21.38 -16.18 -5.23
C TRP A 259 20.63 -15.68 -4.00
N SER A 260 20.43 -16.51 -2.96
CA SER A 260 19.77 -16.12 -1.72
C SER A 260 20.79 -15.40 -0.82
N VAL A 261 20.66 -14.08 -0.74
CA VAL A 261 21.64 -13.20 -0.07
C VAL A 261 21.33 -13.06 1.41
N TYR A 262 20.05 -12.96 1.76
CA TYR A 262 19.59 -12.89 3.13
C TYR A 262 18.23 -13.54 3.24
N HIS A 263 17.95 -14.21 4.36
CA HIS A 263 16.66 -14.79 4.65
C HIS A 263 16.42 -14.86 6.16
N ASP A 264 15.15 -14.79 6.56
CA ASP A 264 14.76 -14.83 7.97
C ASP A 264 13.37 -15.46 8.13
N GLN A 265 13.12 -16.05 9.28
CA GLN A 265 11.87 -16.73 9.65
C GLN A 265 11.32 -16.11 10.93
N GLN A 266 11.08 -14.79 10.88
CA GLN A 266 10.55 -13.99 11.97
C GLN A 266 9.39 -13.11 11.50
N PHE A 267 8.49 -12.75 12.42
CA PHE A 267 7.38 -11.85 12.11
C PHE A 267 7.88 -10.41 12.02
N ASP A 268 7.89 -9.84 10.82
CA ASP A 268 8.59 -8.58 10.55
C ASP A 268 7.92 -7.83 9.39
N TYR A 269 8.49 -6.71 8.94
CA TYR A 269 7.95 -5.93 7.82
C TYR A 269 9.04 -5.28 6.97
N THR A 270 8.66 -4.80 5.80
CA THR A 270 9.58 -4.14 4.87
C THR A 270 9.12 -2.74 4.54
N GLN A 271 10.09 -1.87 4.30
CA GLN A 271 9.88 -0.49 3.91
C GLN A 271 10.65 -0.21 2.62
N ILE A 272 9.98 0.45 1.67
CA ILE A 272 10.57 0.88 0.41
C ILE A 272 10.42 2.41 0.32
N SER A 273 11.55 3.09 0.22
CA SER A 273 11.63 4.53 -0.01
C SER A 273 12.16 4.77 -1.40
N VAL A 274 11.39 5.46 -2.25
CA VAL A 274 11.73 5.68 -3.65
C VAL A 274 11.83 7.17 -3.93
N ASN A 275 12.91 7.58 -4.58
CA ASN A 275 13.02 8.87 -5.23
C ASN A 275 13.33 8.68 -6.73
N ARG A 276 13.66 9.78 -7.42
CA ARG A 276 13.85 9.78 -8.88
C ARG A 276 14.94 8.86 -9.41
N THR A 277 15.98 8.58 -8.62
CA THR A 277 17.14 7.82 -9.06
C THR A 277 17.55 6.74 -8.07
N HIS A 278 16.99 6.75 -6.86
CA HIS A 278 17.35 5.81 -5.80
C HIS A 278 16.09 5.16 -5.23
N LEU A 279 16.17 3.85 -5.03
CA LEU A 279 15.25 3.08 -4.22
C LEU A 279 16.04 2.49 -3.05
N HIS A 280 15.62 2.79 -1.84
CA HIS A 280 16.10 2.16 -0.62
C HIS A 280 15.07 1.15 -0.12
N TYR A 281 15.49 -0.10 0.01
CA TYR A 281 14.69 -1.18 0.57
C TYR A 281 15.27 -1.57 1.93
N SER A 282 14.40 -1.78 2.92
CA SER A 282 14.79 -2.19 4.27
C SER A 282 13.81 -3.21 4.84
N TYR A 283 14.33 -4.16 5.60
CA TYR A 283 13.63 -5.21 6.35
C TYR A 283 13.83 -4.96 7.84
N HIS A 284 12.72 -4.80 8.56
CA HIS A 284 12.67 -4.30 9.93
C HIS A 284 12.09 -5.32 10.88
N ARG A 285 12.72 -5.43 12.05
CA ARG A 285 12.17 -6.22 13.13
C ARG A 285 10.90 -5.60 13.71
N ASN A 286 9.82 -6.36 13.85
CA ASN A 286 8.56 -5.79 14.35
C ASN A 286 8.60 -5.41 15.85
N VAL A 287 9.54 -5.96 16.62
CA VAL A 287 9.64 -5.77 18.06
C VAL A 287 10.30 -4.45 18.46
N ASP A 288 11.22 -3.95 17.64
CA ASP A 288 12.06 -2.79 17.96
C ASP A 288 12.42 -1.90 16.75
N ASP A 289 11.84 -2.17 15.58
CA ASP A 289 12.06 -1.42 14.34
C ASP A 289 13.52 -1.44 13.84
N ALA A 290 14.34 -2.37 14.34
CA ALA A 290 15.72 -2.48 13.91
C ALA A 290 15.81 -3.02 12.48
N VAL A 291 16.56 -2.33 11.62
CA VAL A 291 16.90 -2.79 10.27
C VAL A 291 17.85 -3.97 10.38
N VAL A 292 17.45 -5.12 9.84
CA VAL A 292 18.23 -6.36 9.84
C VAL A 292 18.72 -6.74 8.44
N ASP A 293 18.06 -6.25 7.39
CA ASP A 293 18.54 -6.35 6.02
C ASP A 293 18.13 -5.10 5.22
N HIS A 294 18.95 -4.69 4.25
CA HIS A 294 18.68 -3.54 3.38
C HIS A 294 19.47 -3.63 2.08
N PHE A 295 19.01 -2.91 1.07
CA PHE A 295 19.77 -2.66 -0.16
C PHE A 295 19.29 -1.39 -0.85
N ASP A 296 20.17 -0.86 -1.70
CA ASP A 296 19.91 0.30 -2.53
C ASP A 296 19.98 -0.08 -4.01
N LEU A 297 19.03 0.43 -4.79
CA LEU A 297 19.07 0.39 -6.24
C LEU A 297 19.18 1.81 -6.79
N THR A 298 20.04 1.98 -7.79
CA THR A 298 20.28 3.28 -8.44
C THR A 298 20.10 3.19 -9.95
N LYS A 299 19.41 4.18 -10.53
CA LYS A 299 19.28 4.40 -11.97
C LYS A 299 19.80 5.76 -12.39
#